data_AF-A0A0Q8AKZ3-F1
#
_entry.id   AF-A0A0Q8AKZ3-F1
#
_cell.length_a   1.000
_cell.length_b   1.000
_cell.length_c   1.000
_cell.angle_alpha   90.00
_cell.angle_beta   90.00
_cell.angle_gamma   90.00
#
_symmetry.space_group_name_H-M   'P 1'
#
loop_
_entity.id
_entity.type
_entity.pdbx_description
1 polymer ?
#
loop_
_entity_poly.entity_id
_entity_poly.type
_entity_poly.pdbx_seq_one_letter_code
_entity_poly.pdbx_strand_id
1 'polypeptide(L)'
;MKDFAGSTLGKVLLALLVLFLVLGTLVPLAVLVTYYLKLGSVSADPQDWSAFGSVMSGSFTLLAAASTTATFLLLIWQKKDADKVVAKQMIAMQFEQYVKHRSLFIETLEELERKFGSVFIFRDRGQLYRYFFPRNSAFEMDYKGGPYCEALIDNFQNVLDTEITLVRCKDLEHAKEFGWALRRLNEQLGISWLQADREGDFRVYEGHISYRGNKQTGLNLFNISSDLTRAEEVVSALLEFSGRENLYHTMTRQISSMERLREHLYNVVLEDDQASISFYSESDNRLRAFYELYNYCKHTTRENERFFEPIYEYLEKILSGGGGEWFLSSAEQVKEVIEHSRNLVREIQLTLGIELGAAFDYGPGGVELQEVNIKISKLST
;
A
#
# COMPACT_ATOMS: atom_id res chain seq x y z
N MET A 1 -27.15 -41.01 6.50
CA MET A 1 -27.68 -42.29 7.01
C MET A 1 -26.70 -43.47 6.86
N LYS A 2 -26.04 -43.68 5.70
CA LYS A 2 -25.11 -44.82 5.51
C LYS A 2 -23.91 -44.82 6.47
N ASP A 3 -23.35 -43.66 6.82
CA ASP A 3 -22.17 -43.60 7.70
C ASP A 3 -22.48 -43.82 9.20
N PHE A 4 -23.73 -43.57 9.63
CA PHE A 4 -24.16 -43.76 11.02
C PHE A 4 -24.36 -45.23 11.38
N ALA A 5 -25.06 -45.97 10.49
CA ALA A 5 -25.20 -47.42 10.61
C ALA A 5 -23.86 -48.16 10.47
N GLY A 6 -22.82 -47.50 9.94
CA GLY A 6 -21.46 -48.03 9.87
C GLY A 6 -20.68 -47.93 11.18
N SER A 7 -20.87 -46.86 11.96
CA SER A 7 -20.11 -46.61 13.20
C SER A 7 -20.57 -47.49 14.38
N THR A 8 -19.64 -47.98 15.19
CA THR A 8 -19.92 -48.83 16.37
C THR A 8 -20.85 -48.15 17.37
N LEU A 9 -20.61 -46.86 17.63
CA LEU A 9 -21.45 -46.04 18.53
C LEU A 9 -22.85 -45.80 17.95
N GLY A 10 -22.96 -45.56 16.64
CA GLY A 10 -24.25 -45.39 15.97
C GLY A 10 -25.09 -46.68 15.98
N LYS A 11 -24.46 -47.84 15.78
CA LYS A 11 -25.11 -49.15 15.92
C LYS A 11 -25.63 -49.39 17.34
N VAL A 12 -24.84 -49.06 18.36
CA VAL A 12 -25.24 -49.20 19.78
C VAL A 12 -26.39 -48.25 20.12
N LEU A 13 -26.32 -46.98 19.71
CA LEU A 13 -27.39 -46.01 19.95
C LEU A 13 -28.69 -46.39 19.23
N LEU A 14 -28.59 -46.86 17.98
CA LEU A 14 -29.74 -47.37 17.23
C LEU A 14 -30.35 -48.59 17.92
N ALA A 15 -29.52 -49.54 18.37
CA ALA A 15 -29.96 -50.72 19.08
C ALA A 15 -30.65 -50.38 20.41
N LEU A 16 -30.11 -49.41 21.17
CA LEU A 16 -30.72 -48.92 22.39
C LEU A 16 -32.06 -48.24 22.11
N LEU A 17 -32.14 -47.38 21.08
CA LEU A 17 -33.39 -46.70 20.71
C LEU A 17 -34.46 -47.71 20.29
N VAL A 18 -34.11 -48.70 19.47
CA VAL A 18 -35.02 -49.79 19.08
C VAL A 18 -35.45 -50.59 20.31
N LEU A 19 -34.51 -50.95 21.20
CA LEU A 19 -34.81 -51.67 22.44
C LEU A 19 -35.78 -50.88 23.32
N PHE A 20 -35.59 -49.58 23.50
CA PHE A 20 -36.46 -48.72 24.30
C PHE A 20 -37.85 -48.55 23.67
N LEU A 21 -37.96 -48.41 22.34
CA LEU A 21 -39.25 -48.38 21.65
C LEU A 21 -39.99 -49.71 21.77
N VAL A 22 -39.27 -50.83 21.63
CA VAL A 22 -39.82 -52.17 21.76
C VAL A 22 -40.29 -52.42 23.20
N LEU A 23 -39.48 -52.08 24.22
CA LEU A 23 -39.88 -52.19 25.63
C LEU A 23 -41.07 -51.28 25.96
N GLY A 24 -41.03 -50.03 25.50
CA GLY A 24 -42.07 -49.05 25.76
C GLY A 24 -43.42 -49.40 25.11
N THR A 25 -43.43 -50.25 24.08
CA THR A 25 -44.66 -50.73 23.42
C THR A 25 -45.08 -52.11 23.91
N LEU A 26 -44.14 -53.04 24.08
CA LEU A 26 -44.41 -54.40 24.53
C LEU A 26 -44.83 -54.48 26.00
N VAL A 27 -44.30 -53.63 26.89
CA VAL A 27 -44.67 -53.66 28.32
C VAL A 27 -46.13 -53.27 28.53
N PRO A 28 -46.65 -52.13 28.01
CA PRO A 28 -48.08 -51.82 28.10
C PRO A 28 -48.96 -52.88 27.43
N LEU A 29 -48.54 -53.40 26.26
CA LEU A 29 -49.27 -54.45 25.56
C LEU A 29 -49.32 -55.75 26.37
N ALA A 30 -48.21 -56.15 26.99
CA ALA A 30 -48.14 -57.33 27.84
C ALA A 30 -49.01 -57.16 29.10
N VAL A 31 -49.04 -55.97 29.70
CA VAL A 31 -49.94 -55.64 30.82
C VAL A 31 -51.40 -55.76 30.41
N LEU A 32 -51.78 -55.22 29.23
CA LEU A 32 -53.15 -55.33 28.71
C LEU A 32 -53.56 -56.78 28.42
N VAL A 33 -52.67 -57.55 27.79
CA VAL A 33 -52.92 -58.97 27.46
C VAL A 33 -53.00 -59.82 28.72
N THR A 34 -52.10 -59.63 29.69
CA THR A 34 -52.14 -60.37 30.96
C THR A 34 -53.35 -60.01 31.80
N TYR A 35 -53.78 -58.74 31.79
CA TYR A 35 -55.03 -58.32 32.41
C TYR A 35 -56.23 -59.04 31.78
N TYR A 36 -56.33 -59.03 30.44
CA TYR A 36 -57.40 -59.70 29.70
C TYR A 36 -57.45 -61.22 29.97
N LEU A 37 -56.29 -61.89 29.99
CA LEU A 37 -56.21 -63.34 30.18
C LEU A 37 -56.46 -63.80 31.62
N LYS A 38 -56.06 -63.01 32.64
CA LYS A 38 -56.19 -63.42 34.05
C LYS A 38 -57.50 -63.01 34.72
N LEU A 39 -58.08 -61.87 34.34
CA LEU A 39 -59.26 -61.31 35.02
C LEU A 39 -60.57 -61.52 34.24
N GLY A 40 -60.52 -61.97 32.99
CA GLY A 40 -61.72 -62.20 32.19
C GLY A 40 -62.45 -60.90 31.84
N SER A 41 -63.80 -60.93 31.73
CA SER A 41 -64.59 -59.72 31.49
C SER A 41 -64.39 -58.70 32.61
N VAL A 42 -64.25 -57.43 32.23
CA VAL A 42 -64.15 -56.22 33.08
C VAL A 42 -64.53 -56.45 34.55
N SER A 43 -63.54 -56.40 35.45
CA SER A 43 -63.76 -56.53 36.91
C SER A 43 -64.71 -55.43 37.41
N ALA A 44 -65.67 -55.83 38.24
CA ALA A 44 -66.61 -54.92 38.90
C ALA A 44 -66.03 -54.30 40.18
N ASP A 45 -64.83 -54.72 40.61
CA ASP A 45 -64.16 -54.19 41.80
C ASP A 45 -63.40 -52.89 41.48
N PRO A 46 -63.73 -51.75 42.13
CA PRO A 46 -63.00 -50.50 41.98
C PRO A 46 -61.50 -50.57 42.32
N GLN A 47 -61.07 -51.49 43.19
CA GLN A 47 -59.65 -51.62 43.56
C GLN A 47 -58.79 -52.14 42.40
N ASP A 48 -59.32 -53.06 41.58
CA ASP A 48 -58.63 -53.59 40.40
C ASP A 48 -58.38 -52.51 39.34
N TRP A 49 -59.33 -51.59 39.19
CA TRP A 49 -59.22 -50.44 38.29
C TRP A 49 -58.14 -49.45 38.72
N SER A 50 -58.02 -49.22 40.03
CA SER A 50 -56.96 -48.37 40.60
C SER A 50 -55.56 -48.97 40.38
N ALA A 51 -55.40 -50.27 40.64
CA ALA A 51 -54.15 -50.98 40.40
C ALA A 51 -53.77 -51.01 38.91
N PHE A 52 -54.73 -51.27 38.02
CA PHE A 52 -54.53 -51.23 36.57
C PHE A 52 -54.13 -49.83 36.09
N GLY A 53 -54.83 -48.78 36.55
CA GLY A 53 -54.52 -47.39 36.23
C GLY A 53 -53.10 -46.99 36.66
N SER A 54 -52.65 -47.44 37.84
CA SER A 54 -51.28 -47.21 38.33
C SER A 54 -50.22 -47.88 37.45
N VAL A 55 -50.41 -49.16 37.08
CA VAL A 55 -49.48 -49.89 36.20
C VAL A 55 -49.44 -49.27 34.80
N MET A 56 -50.60 -48.93 34.23
CA MET A 56 -50.69 -48.26 32.92
C MET A 56 -50.02 -46.89 32.96
N SER A 57 -50.26 -46.08 33.99
CA SER A 57 -49.61 -44.78 34.19
C SER A 57 -48.09 -44.90 34.29
N GLY A 58 -47.59 -45.88 35.07
CA GLY A 58 -46.16 -46.18 35.15
C GLY A 58 -45.57 -46.59 33.79
N SER A 59 -46.28 -47.41 33.03
CA SER A 59 -45.85 -47.87 31.70
C SER A 59 -45.79 -46.73 30.68
N PHE A 60 -46.78 -45.82 30.66
CA PHE A 60 -46.79 -44.65 29.79
C PHE A 60 -45.75 -43.61 30.21
N THR A 61 -45.48 -43.46 31.51
CA THR A 61 -44.41 -42.60 32.01
C THR A 61 -43.04 -43.11 31.55
N LEU A 62 -42.81 -44.43 31.60
CA LEU A 62 -41.59 -45.04 31.06
C LEU A 62 -41.46 -44.82 29.55
N LEU A 63 -42.54 -44.98 28.79
CA LEU A 63 -42.57 -44.71 27.36
C LEU A 63 -42.28 -43.23 27.04
N ALA A 64 -42.86 -42.31 27.81
CA ALA A 64 -42.63 -40.87 27.65
C ALA A 64 -41.16 -40.49 27.96
N ALA A 65 -40.59 -41.05 29.03
CA ALA A 65 -39.18 -40.88 29.36
C ALA A 65 -38.27 -41.44 28.25
N ALA A 66 -38.54 -42.65 27.75
CA ALA A 66 -37.80 -43.26 26.66
C ALA A 66 -37.87 -42.44 25.36
N SER A 67 -39.05 -41.95 25.00
CA SER A 67 -39.26 -41.07 23.84
C SER A 67 -38.47 -39.76 23.96
N THR A 68 -38.47 -39.16 25.15
CA THR A 68 -37.72 -37.94 25.44
C THR A 68 -36.21 -38.17 25.33
N THR A 69 -35.69 -39.27 25.90
CA THR A 69 -34.27 -39.66 25.77
C THR A 69 -33.88 -39.91 24.32
N ALA A 70 -34.72 -40.61 23.54
CA ALA A 70 -34.49 -40.83 22.12
C ALA A 70 -34.40 -39.51 21.34
N THR A 71 -35.29 -38.55 21.66
CA THR A 71 -35.29 -37.21 21.06
C THR A 71 -33.99 -36.46 21.38
N PHE A 72 -33.54 -36.47 22.64
CA PHE A 72 -32.27 -35.84 23.01
C PHE A 72 -31.06 -36.45 22.30
N LEU A 73 -31.01 -37.78 22.17
CA LEU A 73 -29.93 -38.46 21.44
C LEU A 73 -29.89 -38.06 19.96
N LEU A 74 -31.07 -37.96 19.33
CA LEU A 74 -31.19 -37.51 17.95
C LEU A 74 -30.74 -36.05 17.78
N LEU A 75 -31.11 -35.16 18.71
CA LEU A 75 -30.68 -33.76 18.70
C LEU A 75 -29.16 -33.62 18.86
N ILE A 76 -28.54 -34.37 19.78
CA ILE A 76 -27.08 -34.39 19.96
C ILE A 76 -26.38 -34.84 18.67
N TRP A 77 -26.93 -35.83 17.98
CA TRP A 77 -26.38 -36.30 16.71
C TRP A 77 -26.50 -35.25 15.60
N GLN A 78 -27.67 -34.64 15.43
CA GLN A 78 -27.88 -33.56 14.46
C GLN A 78 -26.93 -32.39 14.71
N LYS A 79 -26.71 -32.04 15.98
CA LYS A 79 -25.74 -31.01 16.37
C LYS A 79 -24.33 -31.37 15.92
N LYS A 80 -23.86 -32.60 16.15
CA LYS A 80 -22.51 -33.03 15.77
C LYS A 80 -22.26 -32.97 14.26
N ASP A 81 -23.25 -33.34 13.45
CA ASP A 81 -23.12 -33.26 11.99
C ASP A 81 -23.24 -31.81 11.50
N ALA A 82 -24.07 -30.98 12.13
CA ALA A 82 -24.09 -29.54 11.89
C ALA A 82 -22.73 -28.89 12.21
N ASP A 83 -22.11 -29.23 13.34
CA ASP A 83 -20.79 -28.71 13.74
C ASP A 83 -19.70 -29.03 12.70
N LYS A 84 -19.75 -30.23 12.08
CA LYS A 84 -18.82 -30.59 10.98
C LYS A 84 -19.04 -29.75 9.73
N VAL A 85 -20.30 -29.49 9.37
CA VAL A 85 -20.62 -28.64 8.21
C VAL A 85 -20.18 -27.21 8.47
N VAL A 86 -20.45 -26.70 9.67
CA VAL A 86 -20.02 -25.37 10.12
C VAL A 86 -18.49 -25.28 10.06
N ALA A 87 -17.76 -26.27 10.58
CA ALA A 87 -16.29 -26.27 10.51
C ALA A 87 -15.77 -26.21 9.06
N LYS A 88 -16.36 -26.97 8.14
CA LYS A 88 -16.00 -26.91 6.71
C LYS A 88 -16.31 -25.55 6.08
N GLN A 89 -17.47 -24.97 6.41
CA GLN A 89 -17.85 -23.64 5.94
C GLN A 89 -16.91 -22.56 6.49
N MET A 90 -16.50 -22.66 7.75
CA MET A 90 -15.53 -21.75 8.35
C MET A 90 -14.19 -21.80 7.62
N ILE A 91 -13.68 -23.00 7.31
CA ILE A 91 -12.43 -23.16 6.55
C ILE A 91 -12.56 -22.56 5.14
N ALA A 92 -13.68 -22.83 4.44
CA ALA A 92 -13.92 -22.27 3.11
C ALA A 92 -13.99 -20.74 3.14
N MET A 93 -14.67 -20.17 4.15
CA MET A 93 -14.77 -18.73 4.35
C MET A 93 -13.41 -18.10 4.66
N GLN A 94 -12.57 -18.74 5.50
CA GLN A 94 -11.21 -18.27 5.78
C GLN A 94 -10.33 -18.27 4.53
N PHE A 95 -10.42 -19.33 3.72
CA PHE A 95 -9.70 -19.38 2.44
C PHE A 95 -10.15 -18.27 1.49
N GLU A 96 -11.45 -18.03 1.38
CA GLU A 96 -12.01 -16.96 0.55
C GLU A 96 -11.55 -15.58 1.05
N GLN A 97 -11.56 -15.35 2.36
CA GLN A 97 -11.04 -14.13 2.98
C GLN A 97 -9.56 -13.92 2.67
N TYR A 98 -8.74 -14.98 2.76
CA TYR A 98 -7.32 -14.92 2.40
C TYR A 98 -7.11 -14.53 0.94
N VAL A 99 -7.82 -15.18 0.01
CA VAL A 99 -7.73 -14.88 -1.42
C VAL A 99 -8.15 -13.44 -1.69
N LYS A 100 -9.26 -13.00 -1.09
CA LYS A 100 -9.79 -11.65 -1.27
C LYS A 100 -8.83 -10.59 -0.72
N HIS A 101 -8.34 -10.75 0.50
CA HIS A 101 -7.42 -9.79 1.12
C HIS A 101 -6.11 -9.67 0.33
N ARG A 102 -5.57 -10.79 -0.16
CA ARG A 102 -4.40 -10.79 -1.04
C ARG A 102 -4.68 -10.11 -2.37
N SER A 103 -5.85 -10.32 -2.97
CA SER A 103 -6.26 -9.64 -4.22
C SER A 103 -6.33 -8.14 -4.02
N LEU A 104 -7.03 -7.68 -2.96
CA LEU A 104 -7.16 -6.27 -2.64
C LEU A 104 -5.80 -5.60 -2.41
N PHE A 105 -4.87 -6.26 -1.73
CA PHE A 105 -3.51 -5.73 -1.57
C PHE A 105 -2.80 -5.53 -2.92
N ILE A 106 -2.91 -6.50 -3.82
CA ILE A 106 -2.31 -6.41 -5.16
C ILE A 106 -2.98 -5.30 -5.97
N GLU A 107 -4.31 -5.17 -5.89
CA GLU A 107 -5.07 -4.10 -6.54
C GLU A 107 -4.63 -2.72 -6.02
N THR A 108 -4.41 -2.56 -4.71
CA THR A 108 -3.87 -1.32 -4.12
C THR A 108 -2.48 -0.99 -4.69
N LEU A 109 -1.60 -1.98 -4.87
CA LEU A 109 -0.30 -1.76 -5.51
C LEU A 109 -0.45 -1.30 -6.96
N GLU A 110 -1.35 -1.91 -7.72
CA GLU A 110 -1.62 -1.52 -9.12
C GLU A 110 -2.25 -0.14 -9.23
N GLU A 111 -3.10 0.25 -8.27
CA GLU A 111 -3.65 1.60 -8.18
C GLU A 111 -2.58 2.64 -7.92
N LEU A 112 -1.62 2.34 -7.02
CA LEU A 112 -0.46 3.20 -6.79
C LEU A 112 0.41 3.33 -8.05
N GLU A 113 0.72 2.22 -8.73
CA GLU A 113 1.46 2.23 -10.00
C GLU A 113 0.75 3.11 -11.05
N ARG A 114 -0.57 2.99 -11.17
CA ARG A 114 -1.39 3.78 -12.12
C ARG A 114 -1.46 5.24 -11.74
N LYS A 115 -1.61 5.54 -10.44
CA LYS A 115 -1.68 6.92 -9.89
C LYS A 115 -0.45 7.72 -10.28
N PHE A 116 0.72 7.09 -10.28
CA PHE A 116 1.99 7.72 -10.64
C PHE A 116 2.43 7.44 -12.09
N GLY A 117 1.48 7.19 -13.00
CA GLY A 117 1.76 7.09 -14.43
C GLY A 117 2.62 5.89 -14.84
N SER A 118 2.66 4.83 -14.02
CA SER A 118 3.45 3.61 -14.27
C SER A 118 4.96 3.86 -14.43
N VAL A 119 5.46 4.95 -13.81
CA VAL A 119 6.90 5.28 -13.74
C VAL A 119 7.69 4.15 -13.09
N PHE A 120 7.05 3.42 -12.17
CA PHE A 120 7.61 2.28 -11.46
C PHE A 120 6.58 1.15 -11.32
N ILE A 121 7.07 -0.05 -10.99
CA ILE A 121 6.27 -1.22 -10.62
C ILE A 121 6.78 -1.85 -9.34
N PHE A 122 5.90 -2.53 -8.61
CA PHE A 122 6.27 -3.37 -7.48
C PHE A 122 6.67 -4.76 -7.99
N ARG A 123 7.94 -5.12 -7.79
CA ARG A 123 8.47 -6.47 -8.05
C ARG A 123 7.89 -7.45 -7.04
N ASP A 124 7.59 -8.66 -7.51
CA ASP A 124 7.10 -9.77 -6.69
C ASP A 124 6.06 -9.34 -5.63
N ARG A 125 4.94 -8.79 -6.10
CA ARG A 125 3.80 -8.33 -5.27
C ARG A 125 3.33 -9.40 -4.27
N GLY A 126 3.48 -10.69 -4.64
CA GLY A 126 3.15 -11.82 -3.77
C GLY A 126 4.09 -11.97 -2.59
N GLN A 127 5.40 -11.78 -2.81
CA GLN A 127 6.38 -11.75 -1.73
C GLN A 127 6.21 -10.52 -0.84
N LEU A 128 5.94 -9.35 -1.43
CA LEU A 128 5.67 -8.13 -0.67
C LEU A 128 4.47 -8.31 0.26
N TYR A 129 3.37 -8.92 -0.21
CA TYR A 129 2.23 -9.28 0.63
C TYR A 129 2.63 -10.16 1.82
N ARG A 130 3.50 -11.15 1.61
CA ARG A 130 3.98 -12.04 2.68
C ARG A 130 4.87 -11.32 3.69
N TYR A 131 5.58 -10.27 3.29
CA TYR A 131 6.33 -9.44 4.23
C TYR A 131 5.41 -8.61 5.12
N PHE A 132 4.37 -7.99 4.54
CA PHE A 132 3.38 -7.25 5.33
C PHE A 132 2.57 -8.19 6.24
N PHE A 133 2.19 -9.37 5.75
CA PHE A 133 1.30 -10.29 6.47
C PHE A 133 1.91 -11.71 6.57
N PRO A 134 2.97 -11.90 7.38
CA PRO A 134 3.72 -13.16 7.42
C PRO A 134 2.92 -14.35 7.99
N ARG A 135 1.86 -14.06 8.76
CA ARG A 135 0.98 -15.09 9.36
C ARG A 135 -0.19 -15.48 8.46
N ASN A 136 -0.44 -14.74 7.38
CA ASN A 136 -1.60 -14.99 6.54
C ASN A 136 -1.39 -16.23 5.66
N SER A 137 -2.33 -17.16 5.77
CA SER A 137 -2.37 -18.40 5.03
C SER A 137 -3.82 -18.78 4.69
N ALA A 138 -4.01 -19.90 4.00
CA ALA A 138 -5.33 -20.44 3.72
C ALA A 138 -6.16 -20.77 4.98
N PHE A 139 -5.53 -20.85 6.16
CA PHE A 139 -6.15 -21.31 7.41
C PHE A 139 -6.01 -20.31 8.58
N GLU A 140 -5.21 -19.27 8.42
CA GLU A 140 -4.97 -18.25 9.44
C GLU A 140 -4.95 -16.89 8.76
N MET A 141 -5.68 -15.93 9.31
CA MET A 141 -5.81 -14.58 8.77
C MET A 141 -5.66 -13.55 9.87
N ASP A 142 -4.76 -12.60 9.65
CA ASP A 142 -4.55 -11.39 10.43
C ASP A 142 -4.58 -10.20 9.46
N TYR A 143 -5.44 -9.22 9.78
CA TYR A 143 -5.55 -7.99 8.98
C TYR A 143 -4.52 -6.94 9.40
N LYS A 144 -3.79 -7.18 10.50
CA LYS A 144 -2.79 -6.25 10.99
C LYS A 144 -1.40 -6.60 10.44
N GLY A 145 -0.71 -5.59 9.93
CA GLY A 145 0.65 -5.71 9.43
C GLY A 145 1.62 -6.21 10.50
N GLY A 146 2.57 -7.02 10.07
CA GLY A 146 3.63 -7.61 10.90
C GLY A 146 4.83 -6.67 11.13
N PRO A 147 5.97 -7.22 11.58
CA PRO A 147 7.19 -6.45 11.89
C PRO A 147 7.78 -5.68 10.69
N TYR A 148 7.42 -6.08 9.47
CA TYR A 148 7.85 -5.39 8.27
C TYR A 148 7.37 -3.93 8.20
N CYS A 149 6.19 -3.63 8.74
CA CYS A 149 5.67 -2.25 8.77
C CYS A 149 6.54 -1.34 9.65
N GLU A 150 7.07 -1.87 10.76
CA GLU A 150 7.98 -1.16 11.66
C GLU A 150 9.34 -0.90 10.96
N ALA A 151 9.90 -1.92 10.31
CA ALA A 151 11.12 -1.74 9.52
C ALA A 151 10.94 -0.75 8.34
N LEU A 152 9.75 -0.72 7.72
CA LEU A 152 9.44 0.20 6.63
C LEU A 152 9.39 1.65 7.11
N ILE A 153 8.73 1.91 8.24
CA ILE A 153 8.67 3.27 8.80
C ILE A 153 10.04 3.72 9.29
N ASP A 154 10.84 2.83 9.88
CA ASP A 154 12.22 3.14 10.30
C ASP A 154 13.09 3.56 9.11
N ASN A 155 13.00 2.82 7.99
CA ASN A 155 13.72 3.17 6.77
C ASN A 155 13.22 4.47 6.14
N PHE A 156 11.91 4.75 6.22
CA PHE A 156 11.36 6.02 5.75
C PHE A 156 11.80 7.20 6.65
N GLN A 157 11.79 7.04 7.98
CA GLN A 157 12.33 8.03 8.92
C GLN A 157 13.80 8.31 8.64
N ASN A 158 14.61 7.29 8.34
CA ASN A 158 16.00 7.46 7.95
C ASN A 158 16.18 8.28 6.65
N VAL A 159 15.25 8.19 5.68
CA VAL A 159 15.24 9.09 4.51
C VAL A 159 15.04 10.54 4.94
N LEU A 160 14.07 10.79 5.83
CA LEU A 160 13.79 12.15 6.32
C LEU A 160 14.94 12.71 7.17
N ASP A 161 15.56 11.91 8.01
CA ASP A 161 16.67 12.33 8.86
C ASP A 161 17.92 12.69 8.04
N THR A 162 18.21 11.88 7.01
CA THR A 162 19.32 12.16 6.08
C THR A 162 19.03 13.37 5.18
N GLU A 163 17.78 13.58 4.79
CA GLU A 163 17.33 14.80 4.11
C GLU A 163 17.61 16.06 4.94
N ILE A 164 17.17 16.07 6.20
CA ILE A 164 17.36 17.19 7.14
C ILE A 164 18.85 17.46 7.34
N THR A 165 19.63 16.38 7.49
CA THR A 165 21.08 16.50 7.73
C THR A 165 21.81 17.05 6.51
N LEU A 166 21.46 16.61 5.31
CA LEU A 166 21.98 17.17 4.06
C LEU A 166 21.64 18.66 3.90
N VAL A 167 20.43 19.07 4.28
CA VAL A 167 20.02 20.48 4.29
C VAL A 167 20.85 21.30 5.29
N ARG A 168 21.40 20.70 6.35
CA ARG A 168 22.21 21.40 7.36
C ARG A 168 23.71 21.41 7.03
N CYS A 169 24.29 20.27 6.65
CA CYS A 169 25.74 20.09 6.55
C CYS A 169 26.31 20.38 5.16
N LYS A 170 25.51 20.23 4.10
CA LYS A 170 25.89 20.56 2.70
C LYS A 170 27.15 19.85 2.18
N ASP A 171 27.38 18.61 2.58
CA ASP A 171 28.54 17.83 2.13
C ASP A 171 28.14 16.57 1.35
N LEU A 172 29.14 16.01 0.67
CA LEU A 172 28.98 14.84 -0.20
C LEU A 172 28.62 13.56 0.56
N GLU A 173 29.12 13.38 1.77
CA GLU A 173 28.85 12.17 2.53
C GLU A 173 27.37 12.09 2.92
N HIS A 174 26.76 13.21 3.33
CA HIS A 174 25.33 13.25 3.61
C HIS A 174 24.47 13.14 2.34
N ALA A 175 24.93 13.67 1.19
CA ALA A 175 24.25 13.46 -0.09
C ALA A 175 24.25 11.98 -0.50
N LYS A 176 25.37 11.28 -0.29
CA LYS A 176 25.48 9.84 -0.50
C LYS A 176 24.54 9.09 0.44
N GLU A 177 24.56 9.42 1.72
CA GLU A 177 23.72 8.77 2.73
C GLU A 177 22.22 8.91 2.40
N PHE A 178 21.79 10.10 1.98
CA PHE A 178 20.43 10.37 1.54
C PHE A 178 20.05 9.53 0.30
N GLY A 179 20.91 9.49 -0.72
CA GLY A 179 20.68 8.65 -1.89
C GLY A 179 20.57 7.17 -1.54
N TRP A 180 21.42 6.68 -0.64
CA TRP A 180 21.38 5.30 -0.16
C TRP A 180 20.17 5.00 0.72
N ALA A 181 19.70 5.97 1.51
CA ALA A 181 18.47 5.83 2.29
C ALA A 181 17.27 5.67 1.36
N LEU A 182 17.12 6.52 0.35
CA LEU A 182 16.08 6.41 -0.68
C LEU A 182 16.16 5.08 -1.43
N ARG A 183 17.39 4.68 -1.80
CA ARG A 183 17.61 3.41 -2.49
C ARG A 183 17.11 2.23 -1.66
N ARG A 184 17.47 2.16 -0.37
CA ARG A 184 17.09 1.11 0.57
C ARG A 184 15.58 1.05 0.77
N LEU A 185 14.92 2.21 0.90
CA LEU A 185 13.46 2.29 0.98
C LEU A 185 12.80 1.66 -0.25
N ASN A 186 13.23 2.04 -1.46
CA ASN A 186 12.70 1.49 -2.70
C ASN A 186 13.00 -0.01 -2.84
N GLU A 187 14.17 -0.45 -2.40
CA GLU A 187 14.57 -1.86 -2.39
C GLU A 187 13.67 -2.70 -1.50
N GLN A 188 13.41 -2.20 -0.29
CA GLN A 188 12.50 -2.82 0.66
C GLN A 188 11.10 -2.91 0.06
N LEU A 189 10.57 -1.80 -0.47
CA LEU A 189 9.27 -1.77 -1.16
C LEU A 189 9.21 -2.64 -2.43
N GLY A 190 10.34 -3.17 -2.91
CA GLY A 190 10.41 -3.96 -4.14
C GLY A 190 10.18 -3.11 -5.39
N ILE A 191 10.41 -1.80 -5.33
CA ILE A 191 10.18 -0.89 -6.45
C ILE A 191 11.21 -1.12 -7.56
N SER A 192 10.70 -1.28 -8.79
CA SER A 192 11.45 -1.27 -10.04
C SER A 192 11.05 -0.07 -10.87
N TRP A 193 12.01 0.73 -11.25
CA TRP A 193 11.80 1.80 -12.21
C TRP A 193 11.73 1.21 -13.62
N LEU A 194 10.73 1.63 -14.40
CA LEU A 194 10.51 1.18 -15.78
C LEU A 194 10.96 2.22 -16.82
N GLN A 195 10.98 3.49 -16.44
CA GLN A 195 11.33 4.58 -17.35
C GLN A 195 12.82 4.52 -17.72
N ALA A 196 13.09 4.95 -18.95
CA ALA A 196 14.45 5.27 -19.37
C ALA A 196 15.00 6.37 -18.44
N ASP A 197 16.31 6.40 -18.30
CA ASP A 197 16.96 7.40 -17.48
C ASP A 197 16.65 8.82 -17.99
N ARG A 198 16.25 9.70 -17.06
CA ARG A 198 15.85 11.07 -17.37
C ARG A 198 16.87 12.05 -16.83
N GLU A 199 17.04 13.16 -17.54
CA GLU A 199 17.96 14.22 -17.15
C GLU A 199 17.69 14.66 -15.70
N GLY A 200 18.74 14.64 -14.87
CA GLY A 200 18.64 14.95 -13.44
C GLY A 200 18.19 13.79 -12.56
N ASP A 201 18.04 12.57 -13.07
CA ASP A 201 17.76 11.40 -12.23
C ASP A 201 18.96 11.09 -11.33
N PHE A 202 18.69 11.02 -10.03
CA PHE A 202 19.70 10.80 -9.00
C PHE A 202 20.03 9.32 -8.87
N ARG A 203 21.32 9.00 -8.93
CA ARG A 203 21.84 7.63 -8.94
C ARG A 203 22.83 7.42 -7.82
N VAL A 204 22.85 6.19 -7.32
CA VAL A 204 23.86 5.68 -6.39
C VAL A 204 24.65 4.53 -7.03
N TYR A 205 25.93 4.42 -6.69
CA TYR A 205 26.85 3.41 -7.21
C TYR A 205 27.29 2.44 -6.11
N GLU A 206 27.09 1.15 -6.35
CA GLU A 206 27.47 0.10 -5.41
C GLU A 206 28.94 -0.30 -5.59
N GLY A 207 29.86 0.42 -4.92
CA GLY A 207 31.29 0.13 -4.84
C GLY A 207 32.20 1.18 -5.50
N HIS A 208 33.51 1.10 -5.24
CA HIS A 208 34.54 2.03 -5.72
C HIS A 208 34.80 2.00 -7.25
N ILE A 209 34.04 1.21 -8.03
CA ILE A 209 34.35 0.93 -9.44
C ILE A 209 33.06 1.03 -10.25
N SER A 210 33.09 1.88 -11.27
CA SER A 210 32.05 2.25 -12.25
C SER A 210 31.33 1.12 -12.99
N TYR A 211 31.55 -0.15 -12.64
CA TYR A 211 31.07 -1.34 -13.36
C TYR A 211 29.95 -2.13 -12.66
N ARG A 212 29.62 -1.83 -11.39
CA ARG A 212 28.43 -2.39 -10.74
C ARG A 212 27.26 -1.44 -10.99
N GLY A 213 26.46 -1.80 -11.99
CA GLY A 213 25.50 -0.92 -12.67
C GLY A 213 24.69 0.02 -11.78
N ASN A 214 24.45 1.21 -12.34
CA ASN A 214 23.76 2.34 -11.71
C ASN A 214 22.42 1.89 -11.12
N LYS A 215 22.15 2.31 -9.88
CA LYS A 215 20.84 2.12 -9.25
C LYS A 215 20.13 3.46 -9.17
N GLN A 216 18.96 3.53 -9.78
CA GLN A 216 18.09 4.69 -9.68
C GLN A 216 17.52 4.78 -8.26
N THR A 217 17.61 5.98 -7.68
CA THR A 217 17.03 6.29 -6.36
C THR A 217 15.55 6.65 -6.46
N GLY A 218 15.02 6.86 -7.67
CA GLY A 218 13.66 7.35 -7.86
C GLY A 218 13.48 8.83 -7.59
N LEU A 219 14.58 9.55 -7.36
CA LEU A 219 14.58 10.99 -7.17
C LEU A 219 15.11 11.66 -8.43
N ASN A 220 14.43 12.69 -8.91
CA ASN A 220 14.89 13.55 -9.98
C ASN A 220 15.11 14.97 -9.42
N LEU A 221 16.24 15.57 -9.77
CA LEU A 221 16.65 16.90 -9.28
C LEU A 221 15.58 17.98 -9.48
N PHE A 222 14.88 17.93 -10.60
CA PHE A 222 13.84 18.92 -10.94
C PHE A 222 12.52 18.62 -10.22
N ASN A 223 12.27 17.35 -9.86
CA ASN A 223 11.02 16.85 -9.32
C ASN A 223 11.12 16.31 -7.88
N ILE A 224 12.12 16.74 -7.12
CA ILE A 224 12.38 16.30 -5.73
C ILE A 224 11.11 16.28 -4.87
N SER A 225 10.31 17.36 -4.91
CA SER A 225 9.10 17.48 -4.10
C SER A 225 8.06 16.42 -4.44
N SER A 226 7.79 16.20 -5.74
CA SER A 226 6.80 15.22 -6.17
C SER A 226 7.30 13.78 -5.99
N ASP A 227 8.60 13.54 -6.15
CA ASP A 227 9.21 12.23 -5.94
C ASP A 227 9.22 11.82 -4.45
N LEU A 228 9.50 12.76 -3.54
CA LEU A 228 9.42 12.51 -2.09
C LEU A 228 7.97 12.36 -1.63
N THR A 229 7.06 13.18 -2.14
CA THR A 229 5.61 13.05 -1.89
C THR A 229 5.10 11.68 -2.37
N ARG A 230 5.58 11.20 -3.52
CA ARG A 230 5.25 9.85 -4.00
C ARG A 230 5.71 8.77 -3.03
N ALA A 231 6.95 8.84 -2.54
CA ALA A 231 7.45 7.88 -1.57
C ALA A 231 6.61 7.89 -0.28
N GLU A 232 6.26 9.08 0.21
CA GLU A 232 5.39 9.28 1.37
C GLU A 232 4.00 8.65 1.16
N GLU A 233 3.36 8.93 0.04
CA GLU A 233 2.03 8.41 -0.28
C GLU A 233 2.02 6.89 -0.43
N VAL A 234 3.06 6.30 -1.05
CA VAL A 234 3.20 4.84 -1.14
C VAL A 234 3.32 4.21 0.24
N VAL A 235 4.21 4.74 1.10
CA VAL A 235 4.38 4.24 2.47
C VAL A 235 3.09 4.38 3.28
N SER A 236 2.45 5.55 3.21
CA SER A 236 1.20 5.84 3.92
C SER A 236 0.08 4.88 3.51
N ALA A 237 -0.16 4.71 2.21
CA ALA A 237 -1.20 3.82 1.70
C ALA A 237 -0.99 2.35 2.12
N LEU A 238 0.27 1.89 2.14
CA LEU A 238 0.59 0.53 2.58
C LEU A 238 0.42 0.34 4.09
N LEU A 239 0.77 1.35 4.89
CA LEU A 239 0.56 1.33 6.33
C LEU A 239 -0.93 1.34 6.68
N GLU A 240 -1.73 2.16 5.99
CA GLU A 240 -3.19 2.21 6.11
C GLU A 240 -3.82 0.86 5.76
N PHE A 241 -3.46 0.27 4.61
CA PHE A 241 -3.94 -1.06 4.22
C PHE A 241 -3.62 -2.11 5.31
N SER A 242 -2.46 -1.99 5.95
CA SER A 242 -2.01 -2.92 7.00
C SER A 242 -2.59 -2.63 8.39
N GLY A 243 -3.47 -1.64 8.56
CA GLY A 243 -4.00 -1.26 9.87
C GLY A 243 -2.92 -0.81 10.86
N ARG A 244 -1.88 -0.15 10.33
CA ARG A 244 -0.72 0.39 11.05
C ARG A 244 -0.51 1.88 10.77
N GLU A 245 -1.57 2.60 10.40
CA GLU A 245 -1.52 4.05 10.15
C GLU A 245 -1.03 4.85 11.37
N ASN A 246 -1.18 4.31 12.57
CA ASN A 246 -0.66 4.92 13.79
C ASN A 246 0.87 5.05 13.80
N LEU A 247 1.61 4.14 13.15
CA LEU A 247 3.06 4.25 13.02
C LEU A 247 3.46 5.48 12.20
N TYR A 248 2.67 5.79 11.18
CA TYR A 248 2.87 6.97 10.35
C TYR A 248 2.68 8.25 11.17
N HIS A 249 1.65 8.31 12.01
CA HIS A 249 1.36 9.48 12.85
C HIS A 249 2.41 9.73 13.94
N THR A 250 3.14 8.69 14.38
CA THR A 250 4.23 8.85 15.35
C THR A 250 5.54 9.37 14.72
N MET A 251 5.63 9.39 13.39
CA MET A 251 6.81 9.85 12.66
C MET A 251 7.00 11.37 12.84
N THR A 252 8.22 11.80 13.14
CA THR A 252 8.50 13.23 13.35
C THR A 252 8.74 13.89 11.99
N ARG A 253 7.73 14.62 11.49
CA ARG A 253 7.86 15.37 10.24
C ARG A 253 8.51 16.74 10.51
N GLN A 254 9.78 16.89 10.17
CA GLN A 254 10.37 18.23 10.03
C GLN A 254 10.29 18.64 8.56
N ILE A 255 9.69 19.79 8.29
CA ILE A 255 9.60 20.33 6.94
C ILE A 255 10.96 20.96 6.61
N SER A 256 11.75 20.25 5.82
CA SER A 256 12.94 20.82 5.18
C SER A 256 12.50 21.68 3.99
N SER A 257 13.27 22.74 3.73
CA SER A 257 13.06 23.54 2.51
C SER A 257 13.51 22.71 1.30
N MET A 258 12.55 22.23 0.50
CA MET A 258 12.81 21.48 -0.74
C MET A 258 13.75 22.24 -1.69
N GLU A 259 13.71 23.57 -1.66
CA GLU A 259 14.62 24.42 -2.42
C GLU A 259 16.07 24.25 -1.96
N ARG A 260 16.32 24.27 -0.64
CA ARG A 260 17.66 24.09 -0.08
C ARG A 260 18.18 22.69 -0.35
N LEU A 261 17.31 21.68 -0.25
CA LEU A 261 17.66 20.31 -0.58
C LEU A 261 18.13 20.19 -2.04
N ARG A 262 17.36 20.77 -2.98
CA ARG A 262 17.73 20.81 -4.40
C ARG A 262 19.06 21.51 -4.61
N GLU A 263 19.24 22.68 -4.01
CA GLU A 263 20.46 23.48 -4.16
C GLU A 263 21.69 22.74 -3.65
N HIS A 264 21.60 22.12 -2.47
CA HIS A 264 22.71 21.37 -1.91
C HIS A 264 23.00 20.10 -2.70
N LEU A 265 21.98 19.34 -3.10
CA LEU A 265 22.17 18.18 -3.95
C LEU A 265 22.84 18.55 -5.27
N TYR A 266 22.41 19.63 -5.92
CA TYR A 266 23.04 20.10 -7.14
C TYR A 266 24.52 20.47 -6.91
N ASN A 267 24.78 21.38 -5.98
CA ASN A 267 26.13 21.90 -5.76
C ASN A 267 27.10 20.77 -5.37
N VAL A 268 26.66 19.87 -4.49
CA VAL A 268 27.50 18.80 -3.96
C VAL A 268 27.74 17.68 -4.98
N VAL A 269 26.75 17.32 -5.80
CA VAL A 269 26.84 16.17 -6.71
C VAL A 269 27.47 16.52 -8.06
N LEU A 270 27.29 17.75 -8.57
CA LEU A 270 27.91 18.16 -9.83
C LEU A 270 29.33 18.71 -9.71
N GLU A 271 29.74 19.12 -8.51
CA GLU A 271 31.12 19.59 -8.29
C GLU A 271 32.10 18.43 -8.05
N ASP A 272 31.62 17.19 -7.89
CA ASP A 272 32.47 16.01 -7.61
C ASP A 272 32.28 14.88 -8.65
N ASP A 273 33.15 14.88 -9.67
CA ASP A 273 33.23 13.86 -10.73
C ASP A 273 33.63 12.45 -10.23
N GLN A 274 34.00 12.27 -8.96
CA GLN A 274 34.46 10.99 -8.40
C GLN A 274 33.50 10.37 -7.38
N ALA A 275 32.29 10.90 -7.24
CA ALA A 275 31.38 10.47 -6.21
C ALA A 275 30.69 9.12 -6.53
N SER A 276 30.40 8.36 -5.47
CA SER A 276 29.50 7.19 -5.50
C SER A 276 28.03 7.56 -5.73
N ILE A 277 27.77 8.79 -6.17
CA ILE A 277 26.47 9.33 -6.57
C ILE A 277 26.64 10.23 -7.78
N SER A 278 25.63 10.31 -8.65
CA SER A 278 25.63 11.20 -9.79
C SER A 278 24.19 11.56 -10.19
N PHE A 279 24.06 12.61 -10.99
CA PHE A 279 22.86 12.82 -11.77
C PHE A 279 23.06 12.24 -13.17
N TYR A 280 22.03 11.58 -13.69
CA TYR A 280 22.04 11.25 -15.11
C TYR A 280 22.01 12.53 -15.94
N SER A 281 22.95 12.60 -16.88
CA SER A 281 22.92 13.57 -17.96
C SER A 281 23.37 12.86 -19.24
N GLU A 282 22.71 13.14 -20.36
CA GLU A 282 23.20 12.68 -21.67
C GLU A 282 24.53 13.36 -22.05
N SER A 283 24.82 14.53 -21.49
CA SER A 283 26.11 15.22 -21.66
C SER A 283 26.37 16.17 -20.50
N ASP A 284 27.53 16.09 -19.85
CA ASP A 284 27.85 16.83 -18.61
C ASP A 284 27.55 18.35 -18.66
N ASN A 285 27.74 18.98 -19.82
CA ASN A 285 27.48 20.42 -20.01
C ASN A 285 25.98 20.79 -20.00
N ARG A 286 25.10 19.83 -20.24
CA ARG A 286 23.68 20.06 -20.45
C ARG A 286 22.93 20.20 -19.15
N LEU A 287 23.11 19.27 -18.21
CA LEU A 287 22.48 19.36 -16.88
C LEU A 287 22.87 20.67 -16.20
N ARG A 288 24.15 21.05 -16.32
CA ARG A 288 24.69 22.30 -15.81
C ARG A 288 24.00 23.51 -16.42
N ALA A 289 23.93 23.58 -17.75
CA ALA A 289 23.27 24.69 -18.46
C ALA A 289 21.78 24.81 -18.11
N PHE A 290 21.06 23.69 -17.96
CA PHE A 290 19.66 23.69 -17.58
C PHE A 290 19.44 24.18 -16.15
N TYR A 291 20.28 23.75 -15.22
CA TYR A 291 20.17 24.20 -13.85
C TYR A 291 20.58 25.66 -13.68
N GLU A 292 21.62 26.13 -14.39
CA GLU A 292 21.97 27.55 -14.44
C GLU A 292 20.81 28.39 -14.96
N LEU A 293 20.15 27.96 -16.04
CA LEU A 293 18.95 28.61 -16.58
C LEU A 293 17.80 28.60 -15.57
N TYR A 294 17.54 27.47 -14.90
CA TYR A 294 16.53 27.34 -13.86
C TYR A 294 16.77 28.31 -12.69
N ASN A 295 18.00 28.33 -12.16
CA ASN A 295 18.40 29.22 -11.07
C ASN A 295 18.32 30.68 -11.47
N TYR A 296 18.76 30.99 -12.69
CA TYR A 296 18.68 32.32 -13.26
C TYR A 296 17.23 32.80 -13.31
N CYS A 297 16.32 32.04 -13.93
CA CYS A 297 14.90 32.37 -14.00
C CYS A 297 14.30 32.56 -12.60
N LYS A 298 14.62 31.69 -11.64
CA LYS A 298 14.14 31.79 -10.26
C LYS A 298 14.62 33.06 -9.55
N HIS A 299 15.90 33.41 -9.69
CA HIS A 299 16.46 34.64 -9.10
C HIS A 299 15.78 35.87 -9.69
N THR A 300 15.59 35.90 -11.02
CA THR A 300 14.92 37.01 -11.68
C THR A 300 13.43 37.12 -11.31
N THR A 301 12.73 36.01 -11.10
CA THR A 301 11.33 36.02 -10.64
C THR A 301 11.19 36.60 -9.23
N ARG A 302 12.12 36.33 -8.31
CA ARG A 302 12.09 36.92 -6.94
C ARG A 302 12.31 38.44 -6.94
N GLU A 303 12.99 38.98 -7.95
CA GLU A 303 13.29 40.42 -8.05
C GLU A 303 12.29 41.18 -8.93
N ASN A 304 11.57 40.50 -9.85
CA ASN A 304 10.63 41.10 -10.80
C ASN A 304 9.35 40.25 -10.95
N GLU A 305 8.64 40.05 -9.83
CA GLU A 305 7.61 39.03 -9.50
C GLU A 305 6.47 38.70 -10.48
N ARG A 306 6.35 39.31 -11.67
CA ARG A 306 5.30 38.93 -12.64
C ARG A 306 5.76 38.73 -14.07
N PHE A 307 6.91 39.26 -14.44
CA PHE A 307 7.31 39.27 -15.85
C PHE A 307 7.93 37.95 -16.30
N PHE A 308 8.68 37.28 -15.42
CA PHE A 308 9.37 36.02 -15.73
C PHE A 308 8.60 34.76 -15.36
N GLU A 309 7.42 34.92 -14.77
CA GLU A 309 6.52 33.82 -14.39
C GLU A 309 6.17 32.90 -15.58
N PRO A 310 5.88 33.40 -16.80
CA PRO A 310 5.62 32.53 -17.95
C PRO A 310 6.83 31.69 -18.39
N ILE A 311 8.07 32.18 -18.22
CA ILE A 311 9.29 31.41 -18.50
C ILE A 311 9.46 30.33 -17.45
N TYR A 312 9.30 30.72 -16.18
CA TYR A 312 9.39 29.80 -15.07
C TYR A 312 8.35 28.69 -15.21
N GLU A 313 7.08 29.01 -15.46
CA GLU A 313 6.01 28.04 -15.72
C GLU A 313 6.29 27.19 -16.97
N TYR A 314 6.86 27.76 -18.04
CA TYR A 314 7.23 27.00 -19.24
C TYR A 314 8.37 26.01 -18.98
N LEU A 315 9.44 26.45 -18.31
CA LEU A 315 10.56 25.60 -17.93
C LEU A 315 10.14 24.57 -16.89
N GLU A 316 9.34 24.96 -15.90
CA GLU A 316 8.77 24.05 -14.91
C GLU A 316 7.84 23.05 -15.60
N LYS A 317 6.99 23.45 -16.55
CA LYS A 317 6.15 22.52 -17.33
C LYS A 317 6.97 21.54 -18.16
N ILE A 318 8.08 21.98 -18.75
CA ILE A 318 9.02 21.10 -19.46
C ILE A 318 9.70 20.13 -18.47
N LEU A 319 10.23 20.65 -17.35
CA LEU A 319 11.06 19.87 -16.42
C LEU A 319 10.23 19.00 -15.46
N SER A 320 8.99 19.38 -15.14
CA SER A 320 8.11 18.71 -14.17
C SER A 320 6.91 17.98 -14.78
N GLY A 321 6.47 18.36 -15.98
CA GLY A 321 5.27 17.79 -16.63
C GLY A 321 5.49 16.46 -17.36
N GLY A 322 6.63 15.79 -17.19
CA GLY A 322 6.97 14.55 -17.89
C GLY A 322 7.22 14.70 -19.40
N GLY A 323 7.09 15.92 -19.96
CA GLY A 323 7.43 16.24 -21.35
C GLY A 323 8.90 16.61 -21.57
N GLY A 324 9.67 16.78 -20.49
CA GLY A 324 11.10 17.07 -20.53
C GLY A 324 11.86 16.06 -21.36
N GLU A 325 11.50 14.76 -21.28
CA GLU A 325 12.07 13.72 -22.12
C GLU A 325 11.96 14.02 -23.62
N TRP A 326 10.83 14.55 -24.10
CA TRP A 326 10.65 14.86 -25.51
C TRP A 326 11.49 16.08 -25.92
N PHE A 327 11.45 17.16 -25.14
CA PHE A 327 12.27 18.36 -25.38
C PHE A 327 13.76 18.12 -25.16
N LEU A 328 14.10 17.09 -24.39
CA LEU A 328 15.45 16.70 -24.05
C LEU A 328 15.90 15.42 -24.78
N SER A 329 15.18 14.94 -25.80
CA SER A 329 15.61 13.74 -26.54
C SER A 329 16.62 14.02 -27.66
N SER A 330 16.83 15.30 -28.02
CA SER A 330 17.79 15.69 -29.06
C SER A 330 18.43 17.05 -28.81
N ALA A 331 19.66 17.23 -29.31
CA ALA A 331 20.38 18.50 -29.26
C ALA A 331 19.61 19.63 -29.99
N GLU A 332 18.85 19.29 -31.04
CA GLU A 332 18.02 20.22 -31.79
C GLU A 332 16.87 20.79 -30.92
N GLN A 333 16.19 19.93 -30.16
CA GLN A 333 15.09 20.35 -29.28
C GLN A 333 15.60 21.13 -28.06
N VAL A 334 16.78 20.79 -27.53
CA VAL A 334 17.44 21.61 -26.49
C VAL A 334 17.73 23.01 -27.02
N LYS A 335 18.27 23.09 -28.23
CA LYS A 335 18.52 24.38 -28.88
C LYS A 335 17.22 25.15 -29.09
N GLU A 336 16.14 24.47 -29.45
CA GLU A 336 14.81 25.07 -29.56
C GLU A 336 14.27 25.59 -28.22
N VAL A 337 14.42 24.83 -27.13
CA VAL A 337 14.06 25.29 -25.78
C VAL A 337 14.90 26.48 -25.36
N ILE A 338 16.22 26.43 -25.57
CA ILE A 338 17.13 27.55 -25.26
C ILE A 338 16.74 28.80 -26.07
N GLU A 339 16.48 28.65 -27.36
CA GLU A 339 16.11 29.75 -28.24
C GLU A 339 14.73 30.31 -27.88
N HIS A 340 13.78 29.44 -27.54
CA HIS A 340 12.44 29.85 -27.08
C HIS A 340 12.52 30.58 -25.74
N SER A 341 13.26 30.06 -24.77
CA SER A 341 13.52 30.74 -23.50
C SER A 341 14.22 32.09 -23.71
N ARG A 342 15.21 32.18 -24.60
CA ARG A 342 15.86 33.45 -24.97
C ARG A 342 14.89 34.43 -25.61
N ASN A 343 14.03 33.97 -26.50
CA ASN A 343 13.02 34.81 -27.14
C ASN A 343 12.00 35.31 -26.12
N LEU A 344 11.55 34.47 -25.20
CA LEU A 344 10.68 34.88 -24.10
C LEU A 344 11.38 35.90 -23.18
N VAL A 345 12.66 35.70 -22.86
CA VAL A 345 13.45 36.70 -22.10
C VAL A 345 13.50 38.02 -22.86
N ARG A 346 13.73 38.00 -24.18
CA ARG A 346 13.73 39.22 -25.02
C ARG A 346 12.37 39.90 -25.04
N GLU A 347 11.29 39.15 -25.20
CA GLU A 347 9.92 39.70 -25.20
C GLU A 347 9.61 40.37 -23.86
N ILE A 348 9.99 39.74 -22.75
CA ILE A 348 9.86 40.32 -21.42
C ILE A 348 10.68 41.61 -21.28
N GLN A 349 11.94 41.60 -21.74
CA GLN A 349 12.82 42.78 -21.72
C GLN A 349 12.24 43.92 -22.58
N LEU A 350 11.67 43.60 -23.75
CA LEU A 350 10.98 44.55 -24.63
C LEU A 350 9.77 45.19 -23.95
N THR A 351 8.90 44.37 -23.36
CA THR A 351 7.72 44.83 -22.62
C THR A 351 8.14 45.73 -21.44
N LEU A 352 9.13 45.33 -20.65
CA LEU A 352 9.68 46.13 -19.55
C LEU A 352 10.27 47.46 -20.04
N GLY A 353 11.00 47.47 -21.16
CA GLY A 353 11.53 48.69 -21.75
C GLY A 353 10.46 49.67 -22.20
N ILE A 354 9.38 49.16 -22.78
CA ILE A 354 8.22 49.98 -23.17
C ILE A 354 7.53 50.56 -21.93
N GLU A 355 7.26 49.75 -20.91
CA GLU A 355 6.57 50.18 -19.70
C GLU A 355 7.38 51.19 -18.87
N LEU A 356 8.70 51.03 -18.85
CA LEU A 356 9.61 51.91 -18.10
C LEU A 356 10.09 53.13 -18.89
N GLY A 357 9.67 53.28 -20.16
CA GLY A 357 10.13 54.35 -21.05
C GLY A 357 11.64 54.29 -21.35
N ALA A 358 12.25 53.11 -21.17
CA ALA A 358 13.69 52.89 -21.32
C ALA A 358 13.98 52.30 -22.70
N ALA A 359 14.76 53.03 -23.51
CA ALA A 359 15.34 52.48 -24.72
C ALA A 359 16.50 51.54 -24.33
N PHE A 360 16.29 50.24 -24.54
CA PHE A 360 17.36 49.26 -24.50
C PHE A 360 17.89 49.02 -25.91
N ASP A 361 19.20 48.84 -26.03
CA ASP A 361 19.83 48.51 -27.31
C ASP A 361 19.91 46.98 -27.39
N TYR A 362 19.03 46.39 -28.21
CA TYR A 362 18.87 44.94 -28.26
C TYR A 362 19.87 44.36 -29.25
N GLY A 363 20.99 43.85 -28.74
CA GLY A 363 21.91 43.06 -29.55
C GLY A 363 21.30 41.73 -30.01
N PRO A 364 21.92 41.02 -30.96
CA PRO A 364 21.50 39.70 -31.42
C PRO A 364 21.56 38.59 -30.35
N GLY A 365 22.03 38.91 -29.14
CA GLY A 365 21.97 38.09 -27.93
C GLY A 365 20.86 38.48 -26.95
N GLY A 366 20.12 39.56 -27.19
CA GLY A 366 19.37 40.29 -26.15
C GLY A 366 20.22 41.40 -25.53
N VAL A 367 19.70 42.10 -24.53
CA VAL A 367 20.46 43.07 -23.73
C VAL A 367 21.24 42.27 -22.68
N GLU A 368 22.51 42.59 -22.43
CA GLU A 368 23.22 42.02 -21.28
C GLU A 368 22.42 42.35 -20.01
N LEU A 369 22.05 41.31 -19.27
CA LEU A 369 21.15 41.43 -18.12
C LEU A 369 21.71 42.33 -17.01
N GLN A 370 23.04 42.47 -16.94
CA GLN A 370 23.69 43.49 -16.13
C GLN A 370 23.29 44.92 -16.52
N GLU A 371 23.22 45.24 -17.81
CA GLU A 371 22.79 46.56 -18.28
C GLU A 371 21.31 46.82 -17.99
N VAL A 372 20.46 45.79 -18.07
CA VAL A 372 19.04 45.87 -17.70
C VAL A 372 18.89 46.17 -16.22
N ASN A 373 19.57 45.43 -15.33
CA ASN A 373 19.57 45.68 -13.89
C ASN A 373 20.15 47.05 -13.52
N ILE A 374 21.19 47.51 -14.22
CA ILE A 374 21.77 48.86 -14.01
C ILE A 374 20.78 49.96 -14.43
N LYS A 375 20.01 49.77 -15.50
CA LYS A 375 19.00 50.74 -15.94
C LYS A 375 17.75 50.72 -15.06
N ILE A 376 17.28 49.55 -14.66
CA ILE A 376 16.14 49.41 -13.72
C ILE A 376 16.48 50.04 -12.37
N SER A 377 17.66 49.77 -11.80
CA SER A 377 18.08 50.37 -10.51
C SER A 377 18.20 51.89 -10.55
N LYS A 378 18.53 52.47 -11.72
CA LYS A 378 18.54 53.92 -11.96
C LYS A 378 17.16 54.54 -12.16
N LEU A 379 16.14 53.75 -12.50
CA LEU A 379 14.76 54.20 -12.66
C LEU A 379 13.95 54.06 -11.36
N SER A 380 14.40 53.20 -10.44
CA SER A 380 13.81 52.99 -9.11
C SER A 380 14.28 53.98 -8.03
N THR A 381 15.18 54.90 -8.38
CA THR A 381 15.57 56.08 -7.58
C THR A 381 15.09 57.34 -8.27
#